data_AF-A0AAD7HDX8-F1
#
_entry.id   AF-A0AAD7HDX8-F1
#
_cell.length_a   1.000
_cell.length_b   1.000
_cell.length_c   1.000
_cell.angle_alpha   90.00
_cell.angle_beta   90.00
_cell.angle_gamma   90.00
#
_symmetry.space_group_name_H-M   'P 1'
#
loop_
_entity.id
_entity.type
_entity.pdbx_description
1 polymer ?
#
loop_
_entity_poly.entity_id
_entity_poly.type
_entity_poly.pdbx_seq_one_letter_code
_entity_poly.pdbx_strand_id
1 'polypeptide(L)'
;MHATLLQGDHFNRSSGAIEQSPAWDGGALTVKFVEEVGKEVVVAMCMKGERNGAFVVAELCEALMGKEGEEAKEARKTLKGWFGKEVTKGKKVLLEKIAAL
;
A
#
# COMPACT_ATOMS: atom_id res chain seq x y z
N MET A 1 -5.60 15.95 0.03
CA MET A 1 -4.23 15.68 0.51
C MET A 1 -4.38 14.64 1.61
N HIS A 2 -4.08 13.38 1.32
CA HIS A 2 -4.15 12.32 2.33
C HIS A 2 -2.80 12.32 3.06
N ALA A 3 -2.82 12.17 4.38
CA ALA A 3 -1.58 11.93 5.13
C ALA A 3 -0.94 10.66 4.57
N THR A 4 0.35 10.72 4.25
CA THR A 4 1.17 9.58 3.83
C THR A 4 1.19 8.56 4.98
N LEU A 5 0.32 7.56 4.89
CA LEU A 5 0.02 6.63 6.00
C LEU A 5 1.24 5.79 6.36
N LEU A 6 2.14 5.58 5.39
CA LEU A 6 3.38 4.83 5.56
C LEU A 6 4.61 5.74 5.60
N GLN A 7 4.43 7.03 5.93
CA GLN A 7 5.53 7.99 5.94
C GLN A 7 6.68 7.51 6.82
N GLY A 8 6.41 7.03 8.04
CA GLY A 8 7.38 6.49 9.02
C GLY A 8 8.50 7.43 9.47
N ASP A 9 8.80 8.44 8.67
CA ASP A 9 9.96 9.30 8.67
C ASP A 9 9.64 10.69 9.23
N HIS A 10 10.70 11.36 9.71
CA HIS A 10 10.58 12.68 10.31
C HIS A 10 10.23 13.73 9.26
N PHE A 11 9.13 14.46 9.45
CA PHE A 11 8.84 15.64 8.65
C PHE A 11 9.65 16.82 9.18
N ASN A 12 10.69 17.22 8.45
CA ASN A 12 11.48 18.40 8.78
C ASN A 12 10.75 19.66 8.31
N ARG A 13 10.32 20.50 9.26
CA ARG A 13 9.59 21.75 8.97
C ARG A 13 10.46 22.83 8.33
N SER A 14 11.78 22.79 8.52
CA SER A 14 12.72 23.75 7.93
C SER A 14 12.95 23.50 6.45
N SER A 15 13.05 22.23 6.03
CA SER A 15 13.15 21.87 4.61
C SER A 15 11.79 21.69 3.94
N GLY A 16 10.72 21.50 4.73
CA GLY A 16 9.40 21.16 4.23
C GLY A 16 9.33 19.75 3.61
N ALA A 17 10.30 18.89 3.96
CA ALA A 17 10.46 17.57 3.35
C ALA A 17 10.55 16.47 4.42
N ILE A 18 10.33 15.25 3.95
CA ILE A 18 10.46 14.03 4.74
C ILE A 18 11.93 13.63 4.75
N GLU A 19 12.52 13.53 5.93
CA GLU A 19 13.88 13.02 6.11
C GLU A 19 13.83 11.50 6.26
N GLN A 20 14.31 10.80 5.22
CA GLN A 20 14.30 9.35 5.20
C GLN A 20 15.22 8.77 6.28
N SER A 21 14.66 7.90 7.10
CA SER A 21 15.39 7.13 8.09
C SER A 21 15.88 5.83 7.47
N PRO A 22 17.16 5.47 7.60
CA PRO A 22 17.65 4.15 7.16
C PRO A 22 17.02 2.98 7.94
N ALA A 23 16.33 3.26 9.05
CA ALA A 23 15.63 2.25 9.85
C ALA A 23 14.18 1.98 9.39
N TRP A 24 13.65 2.78 8.46
CA TRP A 24 12.29 2.63 7.95
C TRP A 24 12.30 2.17 6.48
N ASP A 25 11.56 1.10 6.18
CA ASP A 25 11.34 0.63 4.82
C ASP A 25 9.87 0.22 4.68
N GLY A 26 9.07 1.15 4.16
CA GLY A 26 7.64 0.92 3.91
C GLY A 26 7.38 -0.23 2.91
N GLY A 27 8.30 -0.47 1.98
CA GLY A 27 8.18 -1.57 1.05
C GLY A 27 8.43 -2.93 1.72
N ALA A 28 9.42 -3.03 2.62
CA ALA A 28 9.67 -4.23 3.42
C ALA A 28 8.49 -4.53 4.35
N LEU A 29 7.93 -3.50 4.99
CA LEU A 29 6.70 -3.63 5.76
C LEU A 29 5.57 -4.19 4.87
N THR A 30 5.42 -3.67 3.65
CA THR A 30 4.36 -4.09 2.75
C THR A 30 4.52 -5.55 2.31
N VAL A 31 5.75 -6.00 2.01
CA VAL A 31 6.02 -7.41 1.71
C VAL A 31 5.54 -8.29 2.86
N LYS A 32 5.95 -7.98 4.10
CA LYS A 32 5.53 -8.73 5.30
C LYS A 32 4.03 -8.65 5.54
N PHE A 33 3.41 -7.50 5.28
CA PHE A 33 1.96 -7.34 5.41
C PHE A 33 1.20 -8.26 4.43
N VAL A 34 1.66 -8.36 3.18
CA VAL A 34 1.05 -9.23 2.17
C VAL A 34 1.22 -10.71 2.54
N GLU A 35 2.37 -11.09 3.08
CA GLU A 35 2.66 -12.46 3.54
C GLU A 35 1.79 -12.89 4.73
N GLU A 36 1.67 -12.02 5.75
CA GLU A 36 1.09 -12.42 7.05
C GLU A 36 -0.42 -12.18 7.16
N VAL A 37 -0.95 -11.10 6.57
CA VAL A 37 -2.36 -10.71 6.75
C VAL A 37 -3.30 -11.49 5.82
N GLY A 38 -2.82 -11.78 4.61
CA GLY A 38 -3.54 -12.59 3.63
C GLY A 38 -4.74 -11.92 2.96
N LYS A 39 -5.19 -12.53 1.86
CA LYS A 39 -6.18 -11.97 0.94
C LYS A 39 -7.50 -11.57 1.60
N GLU A 40 -8.07 -12.44 2.43
CA GLU A 40 -9.44 -12.28 2.91
C GLU A 40 -9.61 -11.03 3.77
N VAL A 41 -8.65 -10.81 4.66
CA VAL A 41 -8.62 -9.64 5.56
C VAL A 41 -8.38 -8.37 4.74
N VAL A 42 -7.41 -8.37 3.84
CA VAL A 42 -7.07 -7.20 3.02
C VAL A 42 -8.21 -6.80 2.08
N VAL A 43 -8.90 -7.76 1.48
CA VAL A 43 -10.11 -7.50 0.69
C VAL A 43 -11.25 -7.02 1.59
N ALA A 44 -11.43 -7.60 2.78
CA ALA A 44 -12.45 -7.17 3.73
C ALA A 44 -12.23 -5.73 4.22
N MET A 45 -10.99 -5.30 4.47
CA MET A 45 -10.64 -3.91 4.80
C MET A 45 -11.11 -2.94 3.70
N CYS A 46 -11.11 -3.40 2.45
CA CYS A 46 -11.62 -2.64 1.32
C CYS A 46 -13.15 -2.72 1.19
N MET A 47 -13.77 -3.86 1.40
CA MET A 47 -15.17 -4.05 0.98
C MET A 47 -16.19 -3.96 2.11
N LYS A 48 -15.78 -4.23 3.36
CA LYS A 48 -16.65 -4.29 4.53
C LYS A 48 -16.51 -3.03 5.41
N GLY A 49 -17.50 -2.80 6.26
CA GLY A 49 -17.52 -1.67 7.20
C GLY A 49 -17.55 -0.30 6.52
N GLU A 50 -16.80 0.67 7.05
CA GLU A 50 -16.67 2.03 6.49
C GLU A 50 -15.86 2.08 5.19
N ARG A 51 -15.24 0.96 4.78
CA ARG A 51 -14.47 0.83 3.53
C ARG A 51 -13.25 1.76 3.42
N ASN A 52 -12.82 2.39 4.52
CA ASN A 52 -11.64 3.27 4.55
C ASN A 52 -10.31 2.54 4.32
N GLY A 53 -10.28 1.21 4.44
CA GLY A 53 -9.08 0.40 4.17
C GLY A 53 -8.58 0.44 2.72
N ALA A 54 -9.36 0.99 1.77
CA ALA A 54 -8.83 1.24 0.42
C ALA A 54 -7.62 2.16 0.39
N PHE A 55 -7.60 3.18 1.25
CA PHE A 55 -6.49 4.13 1.29
C PHE A 55 -5.24 3.47 1.87
N VAL A 56 -5.39 2.58 2.83
CA VAL A 56 -4.28 1.76 3.36
C VAL A 56 -3.72 0.89 2.24
N VAL A 57 -4.56 0.16 1.52
CA VAL A 57 -4.09 -0.72 0.42
C VAL A 57 -3.50 0.07 -0.74
N ALA A 58 -4.04 1.25 -1.05
CA ALA A 58 -3.45 2.15 -2.04
C ALA A 58 -2.04 2.61 -1.64
N GLU A 59 -1.82 2.92 -0.36
CA GLU A 59 -0.51 3.29 0.17
C GLU A 59 0.48 2.12 0.14
N LEU A 60 0.01 0.89 0.45
CA LEU A 60 0.83 -0.33 0.31
C LEU A 60 1.28 -0.53 -1.15
N CYS A 61 0.40 -0.27 -2.12
CA CYS A 61 0.78 -0.33 -3.53
C CYS A 61 1.89 0.69 -3.84
N GLU A 62 1.78 1.91 -3.31
CA GLU A 62 2.79 2.95 -3.50
C GLU A 62 4.14 2.61 -2.86
N ALA A 63 4.14 2.07 -1.66
CA ALA A 63 5.34 1.58 -0.99
C ALA A 63 6.05 0.48 -1.79
N LEU A 64 5.30 -0.41 -2.45
CA LEU A 64 5.89 -1.44 -3.31
C LEU A 64 6.46 -0.91 -4.62
N MET A 65 5.93 0.19 -5.18
CA MET A 65 6.48 0.79 -6.41
C MET A 65 7.92 1.27 -6.20
N GLY A 66 8.24 1.79 -5.01
CA GLY A 66 9.58 2.25 -4.65
C GLY A 66 10.57 1.15 -4.23
N LYS A 67 10.14 -0.10 -4.09
CA LYS A 67 11.00 -1.23 -3.66
C LYS A 67 11.30 -2.19 -4.80
N GLU A 68 12.56 -2.54 -4.96
CA GLU A 68 13.04 -3.53 -5.92
C GLU A 68 13.33 -4.89 -5.23
N GLY A 69 13.45 -5.95 -6.02
CA GLY A 69 13.72 -7.32 -5.55
C GLY A 69 12.58 -8.30 -5.88
N GLU A 70 12.89 -9.60 -5.85
CA GLU A 70 11.93 -10.66 -6.18
C GLU A 70 10.75 -10.71 -5.20
N GLU A 71 11.00 -10.48 -3.90
CA GLU A 71 9.93 -10.41 -2.88
C GLU A 71 8.93 -9.29 -3.18
N ALA A 72 9.42 -8.12 -3.63
CA ALA A 72 8.56 -7.01 -4.01
C ALA A 72 7.74 -7.37 -5.26
N LYS A 73 8.35 -8.02 -6.27
CA LYS A 73 7.63 -8.47 -7.48
C LYS A 73 6.51 -9.46 -7.15
N GLU A 74 6.79 -10.44 -6.30
CA GLU A 74 5.79 -11.42 -5.87
C GLU A 74 4.69 -10.77 -5.01
N ALA A 75 5.03 -9.82 -4.14
CA ALA A 75 4.04 -9.04 -3.38
C ALA A 75 3.12 -8.22 -4.31
N ARG A 76 3.67 -7.55 -5.34
CA ARG A 76 2.88 -6.81 -6.34
C ARG A 76 1.94 -7.73 -7.12
N LYS A 77 2.43 -8.89 -7.55
CA LYS A 77 1.63 -9.90 -8.27
C LYS A 77 0.51 -10.45 -7.38
N THR A 78 0.81 -10.73 -6.12
CA THR A 78 -0.15 -11.21 -5.11
C THR A 78 -1.26 -10.19 -4.89
N LEU A 79 -0.90 -8.92 -4.63
CA LEU A 79 -1.87 -7.83 -4.46
C LEU A 79 -2.74 -7.63 -5.69
N LYS A 80 -2.16 -7.60 -6.91
CA LYS A 80 -2.94 -7.57 -8.15
C LYS A 80 -3.93 -8.73 -8.26
N GLY A 81 -3.52 -9.93 -7.86
CA GLY A 81 -4.37 -11.12 -7.86
C GLY A 81 -5.52 -11.08 -6.84
N TRP A 82 -5.41 -10.27 -5.80
CA TRP A 82 -6.45 -10.13 -4.77
C TRP A 82 -7.61 -9.23 -5.23
N PHE A 83 -7.31 -8.22 -6.04
CA PHE A 83 -8.27 -7.18 -6.44
C PHE A 83 -8.65 -7.32 -7.92
N GLY A 84 -9.52 -8.30 -8.20
CA GLY A 84 -10.15 -8.47 -9.52
C GLY A 84 -11.29 -7.48 -9.80
N LYS A 85 -11.94 -7.63 -10.96
CA LYS A 85 -13.00 -6.72 -11.47
C LYS A 85 -14.17 -6.46 -10.51
N GLU A 86 -14.44 -7.35 -9.56
CA GLU A 86 -15.56 -7.20 -8.61
C GLU A 86 -15.22 -6.40 -7.34
N VAL A 87 -13.94 -6.25 -6.98
CA VAL A 87 -13.52 -5.68 -5.67
C VAL A 87 -13.40 -4.14 -5.71
N THR A 88 -13.80 -3.51 -6.82
CA THR A 88 -13.30 -2.16 -7.17
C THR A 88 -14.39 -1.12 -7.39
N LYS A 89 -15.67 -1.47 -7.18
CA LYS A 89 -16.80 -0.56 -7.41
C LYS A 89 -16.74 0.63 -6.43
N GLY A 90 -16.43 1.82 -6.96
CA GLY A 90 -16.41 3.08 -6.21
C GLY A 90 -15.05 3.49 -5.63
N LYS A 91 -13.95 2.81 -5.97
CA LYS A 91 -12.62 3.05 -5.38
C LYS A 91 -11.56 3.39 -6.41
N LYS A 92 -11.73 4.55 -7.05
CA LYS A 92 -10.87 5.06 -8.14
C LYS A 92 -9.38 5.09 -7.77
N VAL A 93 -9.04 5.60 -6.59
CA VAL A 93 -7.63 5.72 -6.13
C VAL A 93 -6.96 4.35 -6.00
N LEU A 94 -7.66 3.36 -5.41
CA LEU A 94 -7.13 2.01 -5.26
C LEU A 94 -6.93 1.33 -6.63
N LEU A 95 -7.89 1.52 -7.54
CA LEU A 95 -7.79 1.01 -8.90
C LEU A 95 -6.59 1.56 -9.66
N GLU A 96 -6.37 2.87 -9.59
CA GLU A 96 -5.24 3.54 -10.23
C GLU A 96 -3.91 3.00 -9.71
N LYS A 97 -3.78 2.84 -8.39
CA LYS A 97 -2.54 2.34 -7.76
C LYS A 97 -2.28 0.87 -8.07
N ILE A 98 -3.31 0.02 -8.10
CA ILE A 98 -3.17 -1.40 -8.46
C ILE A 98 -2.81 -1.57 -9.94
N ALA A 99 -3.34 -0.72 -10.83
CA ALA A 99 -2.98 -0.73 -12.25
C ALA A 99 -1.51 -0.29 -12.47
N ALA A 100 -0.97 0.53 -11.58
CA ALA A 100 0.40 1.06 -11.64
C ALA A 100 1.46 0.17 -10.96
N LEU A 101 1.06 -0.82 -10.16
CA LEU A 101 1.96 -1.87 -9.62
C LEU A 101 2.67 -2.64 -10.75
#